data_AF-A0A254SRE8-F1
#
_entry.id   AF-A0A254SRE8-F1
#
_cell.length_a   1.000
_cell.length_b   1.000
_cell.length_c   1.000
_cell.angle_alpha   90.00
_cell.angle_beta   90.00
_cell.angle_gamma   90.00
#
_symmetry.space_group_name_H-M   'P 1'
#
loop_
_entity.id
_entity.type
_entity.pdbx_description
1 polymer ?
#
loop_
_entity_poly.entity_id
_entity_poly.type
_entity_poly.pdbx_seq_one_letter_code
_entity_poly.pdbx_strand_id
1 'polypeptide(L)'
;MFDENVHKNAIKELIAFLRTKTTQKNIAFFCDVSREYIRRLGKGDGIPSIMLFFNMLDAAGVDLNEGTNLYIDLLKKQKMALAADHAKGLEYVKKLKSGKIRPKKNP
;
A
#
# COMPACT_ATOMS: atom_id res chain seq x y z
N MET A 1 -12.85 -3.73 5.83
CA MET A 1 -12.21 -2.66 6.62
C MET A 1 -11.03 -2.14 5.82
N PHE A 2 -10.71 -0.84 5.86
CA PHE A 2 -9.43 -0.32 5.35
C PHE A 2 -8.45 -0.39 6.52
N ASP A 3 -7.87 -1.57 6.73
CA ASP A 3 -6.93 -1.78 7.83
C ASP A 3 -5.52 -1.25 7.51
N GLU A 4 -4.62 -1.35 8.48
CA GLU A 4 -3.25 -0.86 8.37
C GLU A 4 -2.50 -1.44 7.16
N ASN A 5 -2.73 -2.72 6.81
CA ASN A 5 -2.05 -3.36 5.68
C ASN A 5 -2.58 -2.84 4.35
N VAL A 6 -3.90 -2.62 4.25
CA VAL A 6 -4.52 -1.99 3.08
C VAL A 6 -3.90 -0.60 2.84
N HIS A 7 -3.74 0.20 3.89
CA HIS A 7 -3.11 1.52 3.80
C HIS A 7 -1.62 1.44 3.44
N LYS A 8 -0.83 0.59 4.09
CA LYS A 8 0.60 0.40 3.79
C LYS A 8 0.83 0.02 2.33
N ASN A 9 0.03 -0.91 1.80
CA ASN A 9 0.14 -1.34 0.41
C ASN A 9 -0.32 -0.26 -0.58
N ALA A 10 -1.37 0.50 -0.26
CA ALA A 10 -1.80 1.62 -1.09
C ALA A 10 -0.73 2.74 -1.12
N ILE A 11 -0.12 3.07 0.02
CA ILE A 11 0.99 4.04 0.11
C ILE A 11 2.21 3.56 -0.67
N LYS A 12 2.54 2.26 -0.60
CA LYS A 12 3.63 1.69 -1.39
C LYS A 12 3.42 1.93 -2.89
N GLU A 13 2.23 1.65 -3.41
CA GLU A 13 1.90 1.89 -4.83
C GLU A 13 1.86 3.38 -5.17
N LEU A 14 1.34 4.22 -4.26
CA LEU A 14 1.35 5.67 -4.45
C LEU A 14 2.77 6.23 -4.52
N ILE A 15 3.68 5.84 -3.63
CA ILE A 15 5.08 6.28 -3.67
C ILE A 15 5.75 5.82 -4.97
N ALA A 16 5.44 4.60 -5.45
CA ALA A 16 5.94 4.15 -6.75
C ALA A 16 5.44 5.07 -7.88
N PHE A 17 4.16 5.47 -7.86
CA PHE A 17 3.61 6.44 -8.80
C PHE A 17 4.26 7.82 -8.68
N LEU A 18 4.38 8.40 -7.50
CA LEU A 18 4.98 9.74 -7.31
C LEU A 18 6.44 9.78 -7.80
N ARG A 19 7.16 8.66 -7.69
CA ARG A 19 8.52 8.51 -8.22
C ARG A 19 8.59 8.48 -9.75
N THR A 20 7.46 8.34 -10.46
CA THR A 20 7.38 8.53 -11.91
C THR A 20 7.22 10.00 -12.30
N LYS A 21 6.75 10.86 -11.37
CA LYS A 21 6.55 12.30 -11.58
C LYS A 21 7.74 13.12 -11.13
N THR A 22 8.40 12.71 -10.04
CA THR A 22 9.56 13.41 -9.48
C THR A 22 10.55 12.44 -8.83
N THR A 23 11.69 12.92 -8.35
CA THR A 23 12.68 12.06 -7.68
C THR A 23 12.35 11.88 -6.20
N GLN A 24 12.75 10.75 -5.62
CA GLN A 24 12.67 10.53 -4.17
C GLN A 24 13.42 11.62 -3.37
N LYS A 25 14.49 12.19 -3.93
CA LYS A 25 15.23 13.30 -3.32
C LYS A 25 14.34 14.55 -3.23
N ASN A 26 13.62 14.89 -4.30
CA ASN A 26 12.74 16.05 -4.34
C ASN A 26 11.56 15.91 -3.38
N ILE A 27 10.92 14.74 -3.36
CA ILE A 27 9.82 14.47 -2.40
C ILE A 27 10.32 14.68 -0.97
N ALA A 28 11.47 14.09 -0.62
CA ALA A 28 12.06 14.25 0.71
C ALA A 28 12.36 15.72 1.05
N PHE A 29 12.96 16.46 0.11
CA PHE A 29 13.33 17.86 0.29
C PHE A 29 12.11 18.77 0.52
N PHE A 30 11.09 18.69 -0.35
CA PHE A 30 9.90 19.54 -0.24
C PHE A 30 8.98 19.15 0.92
N CYS A 31 9.04 17.90 1.36
CA CYS A 31 8.27 17.43 2.52
C CYS A 31 8.98 17.62 3.87
N ASP A 32 10.20 18.15 3.88
CA ASP A 32 11.05 18.28 5.08
C ASP A 32 11.21 16.96 5.86
N VAL A 33 11.48 15.87 5.13
CA VAL A 33 11.71 14.54 5.70
C VAL A 33 12.96 13.89 5.11
N SER A 34 13.47 12.86 5.80
CA SER A 34 14.63 12.13 5.28
C SER A 34 14.27 11.33 4.03
N ARG A 35 15.24 11.18 3.12
CA ARG A 35 15.11 10.28 1.97
C ARG A 35 14.84 8.83 2.40
N GLU A 36 15.37 8.43 3.55
CA GLU A 36 15.16 7.11 4.13
C GLU A 36 13.71 6.90 4.56
N TYR A 37 13.06 7.93 5.12
CA TYR A 37 11.64 7.86 5.45
C TYR A 37 10.78 7.61 4.20
N ILE A 38 11.01 8.36 3.11
CA ILE A 38 10.31 8.10 1.83
C ILE A 38 10.61 6.70 1.30
N ARG A 39 11.86 6.21 1.46
CA ARG A 39 12.24 4.85 1.06
C ARG A 39 11.44 3.79 1.82
N ARG A 40 11.21 3.99 3.12
CA ARG A 40 10.43 3.09 3.99
C ARG A 40 8.95 3.09 3.60
N LEU A 41 8.36 4.26 3.32
CA LEU A 41 7.00 4.33 2.76
C LEU A 41 6.88 3.56 1.44
N GLY A 42 7.87 3.71 0.55
CA GLY A 42 7.93 2.96 -0.72
C GLY A 42 8.15 1.45 -0.57
N LYS A 43 8.45 0.95 0.63
CA LYS A 43 8.48 -0.49 0.95
C LYS A 43 7.20 -0.97 1.63
N GLY A 44 6.30 -0.06 2.04
CA GLY A 44 5.12 -0.37 2.83
C GLY A 44 5.39 -0.45 4.34
N ASP A 45 6.52 0.12 4.82
CA ASP A 45 6.93 0.02 6.22
C ASP A 45 6.20 1.04 7.14
N GLY A 46 5.27 1.83 6.60
CA GLY A 46 4.56 2.87 7.35
C GLY A 46 3.47 3.57 6.55
N ILE A 47 2.72 4.41 7.25
CA ILE A 47 1.66 5.26 6.70
C ILE A 47 2.05 6.71 7.07
N PRO A 48 2.12 7.63 6.11
CA PRO A 48 2.40 9.03 6.40
C PRO A 48 1.24 9.68 7.16
N SER A 49 1.50 10.78 7.87
CA SER A 49 0.42 11.65 8.34
C SER A 49 -0.33 12.26 7.16
N ILE A 50 -1.56 12.74 7.39
CA ILE A 50 -2.36 13.37 6.34
C ILE A 50 -1.70 14.65 5.79
N MET A 51 -1.03 15.41 6.65
CA MET A 51 -0.26 16.60 6.23
C MET A 51 0.87 16.20 5.28
N LEU A 52 1.65 15.17 5.64
CA LEU A 52 2.74 14.69 4.79
C LEU A 52 2.23 14.08 3.48
N PHE A 53 1.08 13.40 3.51
CA PHE A 53 0.44 12.88 2.30
C PHE A 53 0.21 13.98 1.27
N PHE A 54 -0.41 15.10 1.65
CA PHE A 54 -0.65 16.20 0.72
C PHE A 54 0.63 16.89 0.26
N ASN A 55 1.59 17.10 1.16
CA ASN A 55 2.89 17.65 0.78
C ASN A 55 3.62 16.77 -0.26
N MET A 56 3.48 15.44 -0.17
CA MET A 56 4.07 14.53 -1.16
C MET A 56 3.39 14.61 -2.52
N LEU A 57 2.08 14.86 -2.59
CA LEU A 57 1.37 15.09 -3.85
C LEU A 57 1.83 16.40 -4.49
N ASP A 58 1.87 17.47 -3.70
CA ASP A 58 2.31 18.79 -4.14
C ASP A 58 3.78 18.78 -4.61
N ALA A 59 4.68 18.14 -3.85
CA ALA A 59 6.09 17.95 -4.22
C ALA A 59 6.29 17.17 -5.53
N ALA A 60 5.31 16.36 -5.91
CA ALA A 60 5.31 15.60 -7.16
C ALA A 60 4.61 16.33 -8.31
N GLY A 61 4.06 17.52 -8.08
CA GLY A 61 3.27 18.27 -9.05
C GLY A 61 1.96 17.56 -9.42
N VAL A 62 1.38 16.81 -8.49
CA VAL A 62 0.11 16.09 -8.68
C VAL A 62 -1.01 16.93 -8.10
N ASP A 63 -2.07 17.18 -8.87
CA ASP A 63 -3.26 17.84 -8.36
C ASP A 63 -3.83 17.10 -7.14
N LEU A 64 -4.26 17.84 -6.11
CA LEU A 64 -4.67 17.25 -4.84
C LEU A 64 -5.92 16.38 -4.98
N ASN A 65 -6.86 16.74 -5.85
CA ASN A 65 -8.05 15.94 -6.11
C ASN A 65 -7.68 14.69 -6.90
N GLU A 66 -6.86 14.82 -7.94
CA GLU A 66 -6.37 13.68 -8.73
C GLU A 66 -5.61 12.68 -7.84
N GLY A 67 -4.66 13.15 -7.03
CA GLY A 67 -3.86 12.31 -6.15
C GLY A 67 -4.68 11.65 -5.04
N THR A 68 -5.67 12.34 -4.49
CA THR A 68 -6.58 11.77 -3.48
C THR A 68 -7.47 10.70 -4.10
N ASN A 69 -8.03 10.94 -5.29
CA ASN A 69 -8.84 9.94 -6.00
C ASN A 69 -8.01 8.71 -6.37
N LEU A 70 -6.78 8.91 -6.87
CA LEU A 70 -5.84 7.82 -7.13
C LEU A 70 -5.61 6.98 -5.87
N TYR A 71 -5.35 7.63 -4.74
CA TYR A 71 -5.14 6.93 -3.47
C TYR A 71 -6.39 6.15 -3.02
N ILE A 72 -7.58 6.73 -3.18
CA ILE A 72 -8.85 6.05 -2.88
C ILE A 72 -9.02 4.79 -3.75
N ASP A 73 -8.65 4.85 -5.02
CA ASP A 73 -8.75 3.69 -5.91
C ASP A 73 -7.71 2.62 -5.59
N LEU A 74 -6.49 3.01 -5.19
CA LEU A 74 -5.50 2.09 -4.64
C LEU A 74 -6.02 1.40 -3.37
N LEU A 75 -6.65 2.14 -2.46
CA LEU A 75 -7.27 1.57 -1.26
C LEU A 75 -8.35 0.54 -1.59
N LYS A 76 -9.24 0.84 -2.55
CA LYS A 76 -10.28 -0.10 -3.00
C LYS A 76 -9.64 -1.37 -3.60
N LYS A 77 -8.63 -1.21 -4.45
CA LYS A 77 -7.88 -2.33 -5.06
C LYS A 77 -7.25 -3.24 -3.99
N GLN A 78 -6.53 -2.67 -3.02
CA GLN A 78 -5.90 -3.45 -1.95
C GLN A 78 -6.92 -4.16 -1.05
N LYS A 79 -8.04 -3.51 -0.75
CA LYS A 79 -9.14 -4.13 0.01
C LYS A 79 -9.73 -5.33 -0.72
N MET A 80 -9.91 -5.25 -2.04
CA MET A 80 -10.39 -6.37 -2.86
C MET A 80 -9.38 -7.51 -2.89
N ALA A 81 -8.09 -7.22 -3.04
CA ALA A 81 -7.03 -8.22 -3.00
C ALA A 81 -7.02 -8.98 -1.66
N LEU A 82 -7.12 -8.26 -0.53
CA LEU A 82 -7.18 -8.87 0.79
C LEU A 82 -8.42 -9.75 0.96
N ALA A 83 -9.59 -9.31 0.47
CA ALA A 83 -10.80 -10.11 0.50
C ALA A 83 -10.67 -11.40 -0.33
N ALA A 84 -10.03 -11.33 -1.49
CA ALA A 84 -9.77 -12.49 -2.34
C ALA A 84 -8.81 -13.50 -1.66
N ASP A 85 -7.78 -13.02 -0.98
CA ASP A 85 -6.84 -13.88 -0.26
C ASP A 85 -7.47 -14.52 0.98
N HIS A 86 -8.32 -13.79 1.70
CA HIS A 86 -9.13 -14.35 2.78
C HIS A 86 -10.07 -15.45 2.27
N ALA A 87 -10.70 -15.26 1.11
CA ALA A 87 -11.56 -16.27 0.49
C ALA A 87 -10.78 -17.55 0.15
N LYS A 88 -9.58 -17.42 -0.45
CA LYS A 88 -8.68 -18.56 -0.71
C LYS A 88 -8.25 -19.28 0.57
N GLY A 89 -7.91 -18.53 1.62
CA GLY A 89 -7.56 -19.09 2.92
C GLY A 89 -8.70 -19.88 3.56
N LEU A 90 -9.93 -19.35 3.51
CA LEU A 90 -11.12 -20.05 3.99
C LEU A 90 -11.40 -21.33 3.18
N GLU A 91 -11.23 -21.28 1.86
CA GLU A 91 -11.37 -22.45 0.99
C GLU A 91 -10.34 -23.53 1.33
N TYR A 92 -9.09 -23.15 1.57
CA TYR A 92 -8.03 -24.05 2.02
C TYR A 92 -8.37 -24.72 3.36
N VAL A 93 -8.84 -23.95 4.34
CA VAL A 93 -9.27 -24.49 5.65
C VAL A 93 -10.46 -25.44 5.50
N LYS A 94 -11.44 -25.12 4.65
CA LYS A 94 -12.57 -26.03 4.36
C LYS A 94 -12.08 -27.34 3.75
N LYS A 95 -11.14 -27.29 2.78
CA LYS A 95 -10.57 -28.49 2.16
C LYS A 95 -9.78 -29.36 3.15
N LEU A 96 -9.00 -28.75 4.05
CA LEU A 96 -8.33 -29.46 5.16
C LEU A 96 -9.34 -30.15 6.09
N LYS A 97 -10.37 -29.43 6.55
CA LYS A 97 -11.41 -29.99 7.45
C LYS A 97 -12.22 -31.11 6.79
N SER A 98 -12.44 -31.02 5.48
CA SER A 98 -13.15 -32.06 4.71
C SER A 98 -12.29 -33.30 4.40
N GLY A 99 -11.02 -33.33 4.82
CA GLY A 99 -10.10 -34.44 4.53
C GLY A 99 -9.62 -34.53 3.07
N LYS A 100 -10.05 -33.60 2.20
CA LYS A 100 -9.69 -33.57 0.78
C LYS A 100 -8.23 -33.19 0.51
N ILE A 101 -7.55 -32.60 1.49
CA ILE A 101 -6.13 -32.25 1.40
C ILE A 101 -5.49 -32.60 2.74
N ARG A 102 -4.31 -33.25 2.72
CA ARG A 102 -3.47 -33.44 3.91
C ARG A 102 -2.40 -32.34 3.96
N PRO A 103 -2.12 -31.73 5.12
CA PRO A 103 -1.05 -30.75 5.23
C PRO A 103 0.27 -31.42 4.86
N LYS A 104 1.09 -30.75 4.04
CA LYS A 104 2.46 -31.20 3.79
C LYS A 104 3.19 -31.19 5.13
N LYS A 105 3.65 -32.35 5.59
CA LYS A 105 4.69 -32.41 6.63
C LYS A 105 5.91 -31.70 6.04
N ASN A 106 6.31 -30.59 6.65
CA ASN A 106 7.63 -30.05 6.37
C ASN A 106 8.68 -31.10 6.78
N PRO A 107 9.76 -31.27 6.00
CA PRO A 107 10.86 -32.14 6.35
C PRO A 107 11.55 -31.69 7.64
#